data_AF-A0A962RY54-F1
#
_entry.id   AF-A0A962RY54-F1
#
_cell.length_a   1.000
_cell.length_b   1.000
_cell.length_c   1.000
_cell.angle_alpha   90.00
_cell.angle_beta   90.00
_cell.angle_gamma   90.00
#
_symmetry.space_group_name_H-M   'P 1'
#
loop_
_entity.id
_entity.type
_entity.pdbx_description
1 polymer ?
#
loop_
_entity_poly.entity_id
_entity_poly.type
_entity_poly.pdbx_seq_one_letter_code
_entity_poly.pdbx_strand_id
1 'polypeptide(L)'
;MPASCDALEPPGVGVHAVDLEVTTRGRGFVELSDELAAAVRDSGVVTGLCALAIAHTSASLVVCENADGEVLRDLERFMSRLVVDGDALFRHDVEGPDDMPAHVRSVLTLTDVTLPVRDGRLVLGTWQGVFLWEHRARAHRRRLTVTVLGEP
;
A
#
# COMPACT_ATOMS: atom_id res chain seq x y z
N MET A 1 1.14 -55.90 -4.63
CA MET A 1 1.68 -54.75 -5.38
C MET A 1 1.52 -53.53 -4.49
N PRO A 2 2.57 -52.87 -4.01
CA PRO A 2 2.39 -51.59 -3.32
C PRO A 2 2.17 -50.51 -4.38
N ALA A 3 1.10 -49.72 -4.22
CA ALA A 3 0.90 -48.51 -4.99
C ALA A 3 2.09 -47.58 -4.75
N SER A 4 2.72 -47.07 -5.81
CA SER A 4 3.67 -45.97 -5.65
C SER A 4 2.87 -44.78 -5.12
N CYS A 5 3.27 -44.32 -3.94
CA CYS A 5 2.92 -42.99 -3.49
C CYS A 5 3.81 -42.07 -4.33
N ASP A 6 3.30 -41.61 -5.46
CA ASP A 6 3.93 -40.54 -6.21
C ASP A 6 3.94 -39.34 -5.27
N ALA A 7 5.10 -39.05 -4.68
CA ALA A 7 5.30 -37.83 -3.93
C ALA A 7 5.03 -36.68 -4.90
N LEU A 8 3.87 -36.04 -4.77
CA LEU A 8 3.60 -34.77 -5.43
C LEU A 8 4.78 -33.86 -5.08
N GLU A 9 5.55 -33.46 -6.10
CA GLU A 9 6.54 -32.40 -5.91
C GLU A 9 5.81 -31.23 -5.24
N PRO A 10 6.39 -30.63 -4.18
CA PRO A 10 5.75 -29.49 -3.55
C PRO A 10 5.51 -28.44 -4.64
N PRO A 11 4.28 -27.89 -4.76
CA PRO A 11 3.99 -26.90 -5.78
C PRO A 11 5.05 -25.80 -5.71
N GLY A 12 5.65 -25.50 -6.85
CA GLY A 12 6.75 -24.55 -6.93
C GLY A 12 6.27 -23.18 -6.46
N VAL A 13 6.86 -22.66 -5.38
CA VAL A 13 6.58 -21.31 -4.90
C VAL A 13 7.30 -20.31 -5.81
N GLY A 14 6.53 -19.50 -6.52
CA GLY A 14 7.00 -18.39 -7.33
C GLY A 14 7.15 -17.12 -6.51
N VAL A 15 8.15 -16.31 -6.86
CA VAL A 15 8.35 -14.95 -6.32
C VAL A 15 8.42 -13.99 -7.50
N HIS A 16 7.58 -12.97 -7.50
CA HIS A 16 7.63 -11.85 -8.43
C HIS A 16 7.76 -10.55 -7.63
N ALA A 17 8.74 -9.71 -7.96
CA ALA A 17 8.92 -8.43 -7.29
C ALA A 17 9.10 -7.31 -8.31
N VAL A 18 8.42 -6.19 -8.09
CA VAL A 18 8.48 -5.00 -8.94
C VAL A 18 8.50 -3.74 -8.09
N ASP A 19 9.31 -2.76 -8.49
CA ASP A 19 9.27 -1.42 -7.92
C ASP A 19 8.27 -0.56 -8.68
N LEU A 20 7.35 0.06 -7.94
CA LEU A 20 6.43 1.05 -8.45
C LEU A 20 6.86 2.45 -8.02
N GLU A 21 6.59 3.40 -8.89
CA GLU A 21 6.86 4.79 -8.60
C GLU A 21 5.61 5.64 -8.80
N VAL A 22 5.23 6.33 -7.74
CA VAL A 22 3.98 7.07 -7.65
C VAL A 22 4.30 8.55 -7.49
N THR A 23 3.84 9.37 -8.43
CA THR A 23 3.96 10.82 -8.32
C THR A 23 2.72 11.37 -7.63
N THR A 24 2.92 12.05 -6.51
CA THR A 24 1.87 12.72 -5.73
C THR A 24 1.89 14.21 -6.06
N ARG A 25 0.71 14.86 -6.06
CA ARG A 25 0.59 16.30 -6.37
C ARG A 25 0.57 17.18 -5.11
N GLY A 26 0.66 16.57 -3.95
CA GLY A 26 0.38 17.16 -2.65
C GLY A 26 -0.53 16.24 -1.84
N ARG A 27 -0.95 16.73 -0.69
CA ARG A 27 -1.67 15.94 0.31
C ARG A 27 -2.93 15.30 -0.27
N GLY A 28 -3.11 14.01 -0.01
CA GLY A 28 -4.27 13.26 -0.48
C GLY A 28 -3.94 11.82 -0.85
N PHE A 29 -4.80 11.22 -1.65
CA PHE A 29 -4.76 9.79 -1.94
C PHE A 29 -4.49 9.54 -3.42
N VAL A 30 -3.68 8.53 -3.70
CA VAL A 30 -3.48 7.96 -5.04
C VAL A 30 -3.87 6.49 -4.95
N GLU A 31 -4.86 6.07 -5.74
CA GLU A 31 -5.26 4.67 -5.80
C GLU A 31 -4.21 3.84 -6.56
N LEU A 32 -3.96 2.63 -6.07
CA LEU A 32 -2.94 1.69 -6.56
C LEU A 32 -3.55 0.35 -6.99
N SER A 33 -4.88 0.19 -6.88
CA SER A 33 -5.57 -1.09 -7.06
C SER A 33 -5.27 -1.73 -8.42
N ASP A 34 -5.20 -0.93 -9.49
CA ASP A 34 -4.97 -1.41 -10.86
C ASP A 34 -3.52 -1.85 -11.10
N GLU A 35 -2.55 -1.09 -10.59
CA GLU A 35 -1.13 -1.41 -10.64
C GLU A 35 -0.82 -2.70 -9.89
N LEU A 36 -1.45 -2.91 -8.73
CA LEU A 36 -1.28 -4.12 -7.95
C LEU A 36 -1.97 -5.32 -8.61
N ALA A 37 -3.15 -5.12 -9.20
CA ALA A 37 -3.80 -6.16 -9.99
C ALA A 37 -2.95 -6.55 -11.21
N ALA A 38 -2.23 -5.61 -11.82
CA ALA A 38 -1.27 -5.89 -12.88
C ALA A 38 -0.08 -6.72 -12.37
N ALA A 39 0.54 -6.32 -11.25
CA ALA A 39 1.64 -7.08 -10.64
C ALA A 39 1.24 -8.53 -10.30
N VAL A 40 0.02 -8.74 -9.78
CA VAL A 40 -0.51 -10.10 -9.53
C VAL A 40 -0.68 -10.88 -10.82
N ARG A 41 -1.28 -10.29 -11.87
CA ARG A 41 -1.42 -10.97 -13.17
C ARG A 41 -0.06 -11.35 -13.76
N ASP A 42 0.90 -10.43 -13.73
CA ASP A 42 2.23 -10.63 -14.31
C ASP A 42 3.08 -11.65 -13.52
N SER A 43 2.77 -11.84 -12.23
CA SER A 43 3.44 -12.84 -11.40
C SER A 43 3.09 -14.29 -11.77
N GLY A 44 1.94 -14.52 -12.39
CA GLY A 44 1.39 -15.86 -12.61
C GLY A 44 0.93 -16.61 -11.35
N VAL A 45 1.00 -15.99 -10.16
CA VAL A 45 0.54 -16.59 -8.90
C VAL A 45 -0.98 -16.66 -8.86
N VAL A 46 -1.54 -17.85 -8.64
CA VAL A 46 -2.98 -18.09 -8.50
C VAL A 46 -3.40 -18.05 -7.03
N THR A 47 -2.60 -18.59 -6.12
CA THR A 47 -2.87 -18.57 -4.67
C THR A 47 -1.63 -18.12 -3.91
N GLY A 48 -1.75 -17.06 -3.11
CA GLY A 48 -0.59 -16.50 -2.42
C GLY A 48 -0.85 -15.20 -1.68
N LEU A 49 0.19 -14.37 -1.60
CA LEU A 49 0.18 -13.06 -0.96
C LEU A 49 0.78 -12.01 -1.92
N CYS A 50 0.20 -10.83 -1.93
CA CYS A 50 0.75 -9.61 -2.51
C CYS A 50 1.10 -8.65 -1.38
N ALA A 51 2.38 -8.53 -1.08
CA ALA A 51 2.91 -7.59 -0.09
C ALA A 51 3.41 -6.33 -0.79
N LEU A 52 3.14 -5.17 -0.19
CA LEU A 52 3.53 -3.87 -0.72
C LEU A 52 4.01 -2.99 0.41
N ALA A 53 5.18 -2.36 0.22
CA ALA A 53 5.85 -1.53 1.22
C ALA A 53 6.37 -0.25 0.60
N ILE A 54 6.25 0.87 1.32
CA ILE A 54 6.75 2.18 0.90
C ILE A 54 8.09 2.48 1.57
N ALA A 55 9.10 2.86 0.78
CA ALA A 55 10.42 3.23 1.30
C ALA A 55 10.48 4.72 1.72
N HIS A 56 9.45 5.20 2.42
CA HIS A 56 9.31 6.59 2.84
C HIS A 56 8.61 6.69 4.20
N THR A 57 8.94 7.72 4.97
CA THR A 57 8.45 7.90 6.36
C THR A 57 7.44 9.04 6.50
N SER A 58 6.96 9.60 5.39
CA SER A 58 6.05 10.76 5.35
C SER A 58 4.85 10.55 4.41
N ALA A 59 4.58 9.30 4.08
CA ALA A 59 3.42 8.84 3.33
C ALA A 59 3.07 7.43 3.81
N SER A 60 1.86 6.98 3.52
CA SER A 60 1.32 5.71 4.03
C SER A 60 0.67 4.88 2.93
N LEU A 61 0.44 3.61 3.24
CA LEU A 61 -0.35 2.69 2.43
C LEU A 61 -1.61 2.33 3.22
N VAL A 62 -2.79 2.43 2.61
CA VAL A 62 -4.05 2.14 3.29
C VAL A 62 -5.00 1.37 2.39
N VAL A 63 -5.79 0.49 3.00
CA VAL A 63 -6.94 -0.16 2.34
C VAL A 63 -8.19 0.53 2.86
N CYS A 64 -8.96 1.16 1.97
CA CYS A 64 -10.11 1.95 2.36
C CYS A 64 -11.20 1.92 1.28
N GLU A 65 -12.27 2.67 1.50
CA GLU A 65 -13.36 2.79 0.54
C GLU A 65 -12.91 3.47 -0.76
N ASN A 66 -13.25 2.88 -1.91
CA ASN A 66 -13.04 3.49 -3.24
C ASN A 66 -14.34 3.85 -3.99
N ALA A 67 -15.50 3.72 -3.34
CA ALA A 67 -16.81 4.04 -3.92
C ALA A 67 -17.22 5.50 -3.70
N ASP A 68 -17.14 6.01 -2.46
CA ASP A 68 -17.41 7.42 -2.14
C ASP A 68 -16.12 8.17 -1.75
N GLY A 69 -15.77 9.16 -2.58
CA GLY A 69 -14.61 10.02 -2.34
C GLY A 69 -14.72 10.89 -1.07
N GLU A 70 -15.90 11.10 -0.49
CA GLU A 70 -16.03 11.79 0.80
C GLU A 70 -15.35 11.02 1.94
N VAL A 71 -15.30 9.68 1.90
CA VAL A 71 -14.62 8.89 2.94
C VAL A 71 -13.15 9.29 3.05
N LEU A 72 -12.44 9.36 1.92
CA LEU A 72 -11.03 9.77 1.88
C LEU A 72 -10.86 11.23 2.29
N ARG A 73 -11.78 12.12 1.89
CA ARG A 73 -11.73 13.53 2.30
C ARG A 73 -11.95 13.70 3.80
N ASP A 74 -12.85 12.94 4.40
CA ASP A 74 -13.11 12.99 5.85
C ASP A 74 -11.96 12.38 6.65
N LEU A 75 -11.31 11.31 6.14
CA LEU A 75 -10.05 10.82 6.72
C LEU A 75 -8.98 11.90 6.73
N GLU A 76 -8.84 12.67 5.64
CA GLU A 76 -7.90 13.78 5.59
C GLU A 76 -8.28 14.91 6.55
N ARG A 77 -9.57 15.32 6.60
CA ARG A 77 -10.04 16.33 7.57
C ARG A 77 -9.78 15.89 9.01
N PHE A 78 -10.06 14.62 9.33
CA PHE A 78 -9.82 14.04 10.64
C PHE A 78 -8.33 14.08 10.99
N MET A 79 -7.48 13.59 10.08
CA MET A 79 -6.04 13.53 10.30
C MET A 79 -5.42 14.93 10.43
N SER A 80 -5.89 15.90 9.64
CA SER A 80 -5.47 17.30 9.74
C SER A 80 -5.89 18.00 11.04
N ARG A 81 -6.97 17.53 11.68
CA ARG A 81 -7.34 17.99 13.03
C ARG A 81 -6.52 17.29 14.12
N LEU A 82 -6.21 16.00 13.93
CA LEU A 82 -5.49 15.20 14.91
C LEU A 82 -3.99 15.54 14.97
N VAL A 83 -3.38 15.78 13.81
CA VAL A 83 -1.97 16.11 13.65
C VAL A 83 -1.85 17.39 12.82
N VAL A 84 -1.84 18.52 13.53
CA VAL A 84 -1.90 19.86 12.94
C VAL A 84 -0.54 20.26 12.38
N ASP A 85 -0.54 20.84 11.18
CA ASP A 85 0.68 21.38 10.58
C ASP A 85 1.15 22.62 11.33
N GLY A 86 2.46 22.72 11.59
CA GLY A 86 3.06 23.84 12.31
C GLY A 86 2.71 23.90 13.79
N ASP A 87 2.21 22.81 14.37
CA ASP A 87 1.96 22.73 15.81
C ASP A 87 3.27 22.96 16.59
N ALA A 88 3.25 23.89 17.54
CA ALA A 88 4.40 24.25 18.38
C ALA A 88 4.88 23.09 19.28
N LEU A 89 4.09 22.01 19.39
CA LEU A 89 4.53 20.75 19.97
C LEU A 89 5.77 20.19 19.26
N PHE A 90 5.87 20.35 17.94
CA PHE A 90 6.93 19.76 17.14
C PHE A 90 8.10 20.72 16.95
N ARG A 91 9.31 20.21 17.19
CA ARG A 91 10.57 20.92 16.93
C ARG A 91 11.21 20.57 15.60
N HIS A 92 10.74 19.50 14.95
CA HIS A 92 11.26 19.06 13.66
C HIS A 92 10.41 19.68 12.54
N ASP A 93 10.97 20.64 11.84
CA ASP A 93 10.30 21.42 10.78
C ASP A 93 11.27 21.77 9.63
N VAL A 94 12.34 20.97 9.49
CA VAL A 94 13.45 21.23 8.56
C VAL A 94 12.94 21.40 7.11
N GLU A 95 11.92 20.63 6.74
CA GLU A 95 11.30 20.71 5.42
C GLU A 95 9.96 21.49 5.41
N GLY A 96 9.67 22.25 6.45
CA GLY A 96 8.46 23.07 6.57
C GLY A 96 7.45 22.59 7.64
N PRO A 97 6.31 23.27 7.77
CA PRO A 97 5.36 23.06 8.85
C PRO A 97 4.68 21.68 8.83
N ASP A 98 4.70 20.97 7.71
CA ASP A 98 4.09 19.65 7.53
C ASP A 98 5.09 18.49 7.68
N ASP A 99 6.37 18.78 7.99
CA ASP A 99 7.45 17.80 8.05
C ASP A 99 7.24 16.76 9.16
N MET A 100 7.32 17.17 10.43
CA MET A 100 7.03 16.26 11.56
C MET A 100 5.59 15.74 11.57
N PRO A 101 4.56 16.55 11.27
CA PRO A 101 3.19 16.05 11.13
C PRO A 101 3.07 14.86 10.17
N ALA A 102 3.71 14.92 8.99
CA ALA A 102 3.66 13.82 8.03
C ALA A 102 4.32 12.54 8.57
N HIS A 103 5.39 12.66 9.37
CA HIS A 103 5.98 11.53 10.07
C HIS A 103 5.03 10.92 11.11
N VAL A 104 4.37 11.75 11.92
CA VAL A 104 3.39 11.26 12.90
C VAL A 104 2.24 10.55 12.20
N ARG A 105 1.68 11.12 11.13
CA ARG A 105 0.61 10.50 10.35
C ARG A 105 1.02 9.16 9.76
N SER A 106 2.26 9.05 9.26
CA SER A 106 2.82 7.79 8.78
C SER A 106 2.91 6.73 9.89
N VAL A 107 3.39 7.09 11.08
CA VAL A 107 3.46 6.20 12.25
C VAL A 107 2.08 5.76 12.76
N LEU A 108 1.07 6.63 12.69
CA LEU A 108 -0.30 6.31 13.10
C LEU A 108 -1.07 5.44 12.10
N THR A 109 -0.51 5.23 10.91
CA THR A 109 -1.13 4.46 9.84
C THR A 109 -0.22 3.28 9.48
N LEU A 110 -0.02 2.97 8.20
CA LEU A 110 0.75 1.82 7.76
C LEU A 110 1.75 2.23 6.69
N THR A 111 2.94 1.65 6.72
CA THR A 111 3.97 1.76 5.67
C THR A 111 4.04 0.52 4.79
N ASP A 112 3.27 -0.51 5.13
CA ASP A 112 3.17 -1.75 4.40
C ASP A 112 1.75 -2.33 4.54
N VAL A 113 1.34 -3.07 3.52
CA VAL A 113 0.08 -3.83 3.51
C VAL A 113 0.37 -5.16 2.84
N THR A 114 -0.26 -6.23 3.32
CA THR A 114 -0.23 -7.54 2.67
C THR A 114 -1.65 -8.00 2.38
N LEU A 115 -1.92 -8.34 1.12
CA LEU A 115 -3.23 -8.76 0.62
C LEU A 115 -3.18 -10.21 0.15
N PRO A 116 -4.22 -11.03 0.40
CA PRO A 116 -4.31 -12.36 -0.18
C PRO A 116 -4.48 -12.30 -1.70
N VAL A 117 -3.88 -13.27 -2.39
CA VAL A 117 -4.13 -13.56 -3.80
C VAL A 117 -4.88 -14.88 -3.87
N ARG A 118 -5.98 -14.90 -4.61
CA ARG A 118 -6.80 -16.09 -4.87
C ARG A 118 -7.35 -16.03 -6.29
N ASP A 119 -7.34 -17.17 -6.98
CA ASP A 119 -7.79 -17.29 -8.36
C ASP A 119 -7.11 -16.26 -9.29
N GLY A 120 -5.82 -15.97 -9.03
CA GLY A 120 -5.02 -15.01 -9.78
C GLY A 120 -5.42 -13.55 -9.59
N ARG A 121 -6.12 -13.23 -8.50
CA ARG A 121 -6.64 -11.89 -8.20
C ARG A 121 -6.39 -11.49 -6.75
N LEU A 122 -6.23 -10.20 -6.52
CA LEU A 122 -6.25 -9.65 -5.16
C LEU A 122 -7.62 -9.89 -4.52
N VAL A 123 -7.62 -10.37 -3.28
CA VAL A 123 -8.83 -10.50 -2.47
C VAL A 123 -9.10 -9.16 -1.80
N LEU A 124 -10.02 -8.40 -2.38
CA LEU A 124 -10.54 -7.15 -1.84
C LEU A 124 -12.06 -7.26 -1.69
N GLY A 125 -12.61 -6.62 -0.66
CA GLY A 125 -14.05 -6.42 -0.54
C GLY A 125 -14.59 -5.51 -1.65
N THR A 126 -15.90 -5.54 -1.90
CA THR A 126 -16.57 -4.79 -2.98
C THR A 126 -16.20 -3.30 -3.01
N TRP A 127 -15.98 -2.71 -1.85
CA TRP A 127 -15.69 -1.29 -1.70
C TRP A 127 -14.23 -1.02 -1.33
N GLN A 128 -13.36 -2.02 -1.27
CA GLN A 128 -11.97 -1.82 -0.89
C GLN A 128 -11.10 -1.45 -2.10
N GLY A 129 -10.43 -0.31 -2.01
CA GLY A 129 -9.28 0.06 -2.83
C GLY A 129 -8.01 0.15 -1.98
N VAL A 130 -6.86 0.06 -2.65
CA VAL A 130 -5.54 0.25 -2.02
C VAL A 130 -5.00 1.61 -2.42
N PHE A 131 -4.54 2.40 -1.46
CA PHE A 131 -4.13 3.78 -1.69
C PHE A 131 -2.76 4.06 -1.10
N LEU A 132 -1.99 4.89 -1.81
CA LEU A 132 -0.96 5.71 -1.20
C LEU A 132 -1.59 6.98 -0.64
N TRP A 133 -1.39 7.25 0.64
CA TRP A 133 -1.79 8.50 1.28
C TRP A 133 -0.57 9.40 1.46
N GLU A 134 -0.50 10.46 0.67
CA GLU A 134 0.50 11.52 0.76
C GLU A 134 0.13 12.48 1.90
N HIS A 135 1.03 12.66 2.86
CA HIS A 135 0.83 13.57 3.99
C HIS A 135 1.45 14.94 3.77
N ARG A 136 2.40 15.06 2.84
CA ARG A 136 3.08 16.31 2.50
C ARG A 136 2.24 17.16 1.57
N ALA A 137 2.22 18.47 1.79
CA ALA A 137 1.46 19.43 0.99
C ALA A 137 2.04 19.61 -0.42
N ARG A 138 3.35 19.46 -0.59
CA ARG A 138 4.05 19.56 -1.88
C ARG A 138 4.05 18.23 -2.62
N ALA A 139 4.30 18.28 -3.94
CA ALA A 139 4.46 17.09 -4.76
C ALA A 139 5.70 16.27 -4.37
N HIS A 140 5.56 14.94 -4.40
CA HIS A 140 6.65 13.99 -4.15
C HIS A 140 6.63 12.84 -5.16
N ARG A 141 7.75 12.13 -5.23
CA ARG A 141 7.92 10.88 -5.96
C ARG A 141 8.14 9.79 -4.92
N ARG A 142 7.20 8.86 -4.82
CA ARG A 142 7.17 7.80 -3.81
C ARG A 142 7.53 6.48 -4.48
N ARG A 143 8.45 5.73 -3.87
CA ARG A 143 8.86 4.40 -4.31
C ARG A 143 8.22 3.35 -3.40
N LEU A 144 7.60 2.38 -4.03
CA LEU A 144 7.02 1.21 -3.39
C LEU A 144 7.65 -0.03 -3.98
N THR A 145 7.83 -1.06 -3.17
CA THR A 145 8.17 -2.41 -3.66
C THR A 145 6.95 -3.28 -3.48
N VAL A 146 6.54 -3.97 -4.55
CA VAL A 146 5.44 -4.93 -4.56
C VAL A 146 6.03 -6.31 -4.78
N THR A 147 5.74 -7.24 -3.88
CA THR A 147 6.18 -8.63 -3.93
C THR A 147 4.97 -9.54 -3.94
N VAL A 148 4.82 -10.35 -4.98
CA VAL A 148 3.82 -11.40 -5.08
C VAL A 148 4.51 -12.75 -4.87
N LEU A 149 4.06 -13.50 -3.87
CA LEU A 149 4.62 -14.78 -3.45
C LEU A 149 3.50 -15.81 -3.41
N GLY A 150 3.67 -16.94 -4.08
CA GLY A 150 2.69 -18.03 -3.98
C GLY A 150 2.83 -19.09 -5.05
N GLU A 151 1.80 -19.90 -5.17
CA GLU A 151 1.71 -20.99 -6.13
C GLU A 151 0.97 -20.52 -7.40
N PRO A 152 1.40 -20.95 -8.59
CA PRO A 152 0.71 -20.69 -9.85
C PRO A 152 -0.62 -21.46 -9.99
#